data_AF-A0A7D6E832-F1
#
_entry.id   AF-A0A7D6E832-F1
#
_cell.length_a   1.000
_cell.length_b   1.000
_cell.length_c   1.000
_cell.angle_alpha   90.00
_cell.angle_beta   90.00
_cell.angle_gamma   90.00
#
_symmetry.space_group_name_H-M   'P 1'
#
loop_
_entity.id
_entity.type
_entity.pdbx_description
1 polymer ?
#
loop_
_entity_poly.entity_id
_entity_poly.type
_entity_poly.pdbx_seq_one_letter_code
_entity_poly.pdbx_strand_id
1 'polypeptide(L)'
;MRTRYIELILLVFGFYSVGLGLFMILAPGTFFDTLGAFGVRNTHYILDNASFELPLGLLLLAALRWPSWRVPALAFATVHWALHTVSHLIDTRHHAGATVGWLEFAALAISTCWLAAALWVSATRQ
;
A
#
# COMPACT_ATOMS: atom_id res chain seq x y z
N MET A 1 18.27 -4.66 -15.96
CA MET A 1 17.49 -5.40 -14.95
C MET A 1 16.97 -4.48 -13.83
N ARG A 2 17.83 -3.73 -13.13
CA ARG A 2 17.44 -2.86 -12.00
C ARG A 2 16.42 -1.74 -12.33
N THR A 3 16.47 -1.10 -13.52
CA THR A 3 15.45 -0.12 -13.92
C THR A 3 14.07 -0.78 -14.10
N ARG A 4 14.04 -1.96 -14.72
CA ARG A 4 12.82 -2.77 -14.88
C ARG A 4 12.22 -3.18 -13.53
N TYR A 5 13.06 -3.44 -12.52
CA TYR A 5 12.60 -3.73 -11.16
C TYR A 5 11.87 -2.53 -10.54
N ILE A 6 12.44 -1.32 -10.61
CA ILE A 6 11.79 -0.10 -10.12
C ILE A 6 10.45 0.13 -10.83
N GLU A 7 10.43 0.02 -12.16
CA GLU A 7 9.21 0.20 -12.96
C GLU A 7 8.15 -0.84 -12.62
N LEU A 8 8.53 -2.10 -12.41
CA LEU A 8 7.62 -3.15 -11.99
C LEU A 8 7.01 -2.85 -10.62
N ILE A 9 7.81 -2.38 -9.66
CA ILE A 9 7.34 -2.02 -8.32
C ILE A 9 6.35 -0.85 -8.40
N LEU A 10 6.70 0.22 -9.11
CA LEU A 10 5.81 1.38 -9.30
C LEU A 10 4.48 0.97 -9.97
N LEU A 11 4.55 0.08 -10.96
CA LEU A 11 3.37 -0.41 -11.67
C LEU A 11 2.45 -1.25 -10.76
N VAL A 12 3.01 -2.27 -10.10
CA VAL A 12 2.26 -3.22 -9.28
C VAL A 12 1.63 -2.51 -8.09
N PHE A 13 2.43 -1.77 -7.32
CA PHE A 13 1.93 -1.05 -6.15
C PHE A 13 1.02 0.13 -6.54
N GLY A 14 1.33 0.81 -7.64
CA GLY A 14 0.48 1.88 -8.16
C GLY A 14 -0.92 1.39 -8.52
N PHE A 15 -1.03 0.31 -9.30
CA PHE A 15 -2.34 -0.28 -9.63
C PHE A 15 -3.05 -0.89 -8.43
N TYR A 16 -2.31 -1.54 -7.53
CA TYR A 16 -2.87 -2.08 -6.29
C TYR A 16 -3.52 -0.98 -5.44
N SER A 17 -2.81 0.12 -5.19
CA SER A 17 -3.31 1.27 -4.41
C SER A 17 -4.47 1.98 -5.09
N VAL A 18 -4.41 2.20 -6.42
CA VAL A 18 -5.55 2.77 -7.15
C VAL A 18 -6.77 1.86 -7.04
N GLY A 19 -6.59 0.55 -7.24
CA GLY A 19 -7.66 -0.44 -7.12
C GLY A 19 -8.28 -0.47 -5.73
N LEU A 20 -7.46 -0.48 -4.68
CA LEU A 20 -7.93 -0.43 -3.28
C LEU A 20 -8.64 0.88 -2.96
N GLY A 21 -8.06 2.01 -3.35
CA GLY A 21 -8.66 3.33 -3.16
C GLY A 21 -10.04 3.42 -3.81
N LEU A 22 -10.18 2.97 -5.05
CA LEU A 22 -11.46 2.89 -5.74
C LEU A 22 -12.42 1.90 -5.06
N PHE A 23 -11.93 0.75 -4.61
CA PHE A 23 -12.76 -0.24 -3.91
C PHE A 23 -13.34 0.33 -2.61
N MET A 24 -12.54 1.03 -1.80
CA MET A 24 -12.99 1.71 -0.59
C MET A 24 -14.03 2.79 -0.87
N ILE A 25 -13.90 3.56 -1.96
CA ILE A 25 -14.86 4.60 -2.33
C ILE A 25 -16.17 4.01 -2.85
N LEU A 26 -16.08 3.04 -3.76
CA LEU A 26 -17.24 2.53 -4.50
C LEU A 26 -18.02 1.47 -3.72
N ALA A 27 -17.34 0.71 -2.85
CA ALA A 27 -17.94 -0.38 -2.08
C ALA A 27 -17.33 -0.51 -0.66
N PRO A 28 -17.44 0.53 0.19
CA PRO A 28 -16.82 0.54 1.52
C PRO A 28 -17.32 -0.57 2.44
N GLY A 29 -18.59 -0.98 2.31
CA GLY A 29 -19.16 -2.11 3.06
C GLY A 29 -18.46 -3.42 2.71
N THR A 30 -18.38 -3.75 1.43
CA THR A 30 -17.69 -4.95 0.94
C THR A 30 -16.20 -4.91 1.27
N PHE A 31 -15.55 -3.75 1.16
CA PHE A 31 -14.16 -3.59 1.60
C PHE A 31 -13.99 -3.95 3.07
N PHE A 32 -14.85 -3.43 3.95
CA PHE A 32 -14.80 -3.76 5.37
C PHE A 32 -15.04 -5.25 5.62
N ASP A 33 -16.03 -5.86 4.96
CA ASP A 33 -16.36 -7.27 5.17
C ASP A 33 -15.30 -8.25 4.64
N THR A 34 -14.34 -7.77 3.84
CA THR A 34 -13.33 -8.60 3.17
C THR A 34 -11.90 -8.32 3.61
N LEU A 35 -11.44 -7.07 3.51
CA LEU A 35 -10.04 -6.66 3.72
C LEU A 35 -9.85 -5.74 4.93
N GLY A 36 -10.88 -4.97 5.27
CA GLY A 36 -10.84 -3.98 6.35
C GLY A 36 -11.47 -4.48 7.65
N ALA A 37 -11.60 -5.79 7.84
CA ALA A 37 -12.46 -6.39 8.86
C ALA A 37 -11.81 -6.39 10.26
N PHE A 38 -11.48 -5.19 10.74
CA PHE A 38 -10.91 -4.91 12.05
C PHE A 38 -11.85 -4.01 12.85
N GLY A 39 -12.22 -4.46 14.06
CA GLY A 39 -13.09 -3.70 14.94
C GLY A 39 -14.52 -3.52 14.41
N VAL A 40 -15.06 -2.30 14.55
CA VAL A 40 -16.41 -1.91 14.13
C VAL A 40 -16.31 -1.02 12.89
N ARG A 41 -17.12 -1.30 11.87
CA ARG A 41 -17.12 -0.53 10.62
C ARG A 41 -17.41 0.94 10.85
N ASN A 42 -16.52 1.79 10.35
CA ASN A 42 -16.74 3.22 10.20
C ASN A 42 -16.55 3.61 8.72
N THR A 43 -17.66 3.80 8.01
CA THR A 43 -17.63 4.15 6.58
C THR A 43 -16.91 5.47 6.32
N HIS A 44 -17.01 6.46 7.22
CA HIS A 44 -16.33 7.74 7.06
C HIS A 44 -14.81 7.56 7.06
N TYR A 45 -14.27 6.81 8.03
CA TYR A 45 -12.83 6.53 8.08
C TYR A 45 -12.32 5.66 6.93
N ILE A 46 -13.17 4.80 6.34
CA ILE A 46 -12.82 4.08 5.12
C ILE A 46 -12.64 5.05 3.94
N LEU A 47 -13.54 6.04 3.81
CA LEU A 47 -13.42 7.07 2.78
C LEU A 47 -12.23 8.00 3.03
N ASP A 48 -11.96 8.35 4.29
CA ASP A 48 -10.76 9.11 4.66
C ASP A 48 -9.49 8.33 4.28
N ASN A 49 -9.43 7.03 4.60
CA ASN A 49 -8.29 6.18 4.22
C ASN A 49 -8.14 6.11 2.68
N ALA A 50 -9.25 6.01 1.95
CA ALA A 50 -9.23 6.02 0.50
C ALA A 50 -8.68 7.32 -0.09
N SER A 51 -8.89 8.45 0.60
CA SER A 51 -8.35 9.75 0.19
C SER A 51 -6.82 9.84 0.31
N PHE A 52 -6.17 8.89 1.00
CA PHE A 52 -4.71 8.74 1.01
C PHE A 52 -4.24 7.63 0.06
N GLU A 53 -4.92 6.49 0.04
CA GLU A 53 -4.53 5.31 -0.76
C GLU A 53 -4.65 5.55 -2.27
N LEU A 54 -5.75 6.16 -2.72
CA LEU A 54 -5.96 6.41 -4.15
C LEU A 54 -4.90 7.38 -4.70
N PRO A 55 -4.64 8.55 -4.08
CA PRO A 55 -3.56 9.43 -4.53
C PRO A 55 -2.16 8.80 -4.45
N LEU A 56 -1.89 7.94 -3.46
CA LEU A 56 -0.63 7.21 -3.38
C LEU A 56 -0.41 6.34 -4.63
N GLY A 57 -1.43 5.59 -5.04
CA GLY A 57 -1.36 4.79 -6.26
C GLY A 57 -1.12 5.65 -7.51
N LEU A 58 -1.82 6.77 -7.63
CA LEU A 58 -1.63 7.71 -8.74
C LEU A 58 -0.22 8.33 -8.75
N LEU A 59 0.34 8.65 -7.57
CA LEU A 59 1.71 9.16 -7.42
C LEU A 59 2.75 8.13 -7.92
N LEU A 60 2.58 6.85 -7.56
CA LEU A 60 3.47 5.77 -8.01
C LEU A 60 3.39 5.57 -9.53
N LEU A 61 2.19 5.57 -10.11
CA LEU A 61 2.01 5.46 -11.56
C LEU A 61 2.56 6.69 -12.29
N ALA A 62 2.38 7.89 -11.76
CA ALA A 62 2.95 9.12 -12.32
C ALA A 62 4.48 9.09 -12.35
N ALA A 63 5.13 8.47 -11.36
CA ALA A 63 6.58 8.31 -11.31
C ALA A 63 7.15 7.37 -12.40
N LEU A 64 6.31 6.59 -13.09
CA LEU A 64 6.71 5.88 -14.32
C LEU A 64 6.97 6.88 -15.46
N ARG A 65 6.14 7.92 -15.57
CA ARG A 65 6.23 8.96 -16.61
C ARG A 65 7.27 10.03 -16.28
N TRP A 66 7.49 10.32 -15.00
CA TRP A 66 8.43 11.32 -14.51
C TRP A 66 9.48 10.69 -13.60
N PRO A 67 10.62 10.21 -14.15
CA PRO A 67 11.64 9.49 -13.39
C PRO A 67 12.22 10.27 -12.20
N SER A 68 12.23 11.61 -12.25
CA SER A 68 12.67 12.46 -11.14
C SER A 68 11.81 12.30 -9.87
N TRP A 69 10.57 11.81 -10.01
CA TRP A 69 9.66 11.57 -8.88
C TRP A 69 9.78 10.17 -8.27
N ARG A 70 10.59 9.27 -8.84
CA ARG A 70 10.69 7.88 -8.35
C ARG A 70 11.14 7.79 -6.90
N VAL A 71 12.18 8.54 -6.52
CA VAL A 71 12.69 8.55 -5.15
C VAL A 71 11.64 9.07 -4.15
N PRO A 72 11.05 10.28 -4.30
CA PRO A 72 10.05 10.75 -3.35
C PRO A 72 8.78 9.89 -3.32
N ALA A 73 8.31 9.36 -4.46
CA ALA A 73 7.16 8.47 -4.51
C ALA A 73 7.40 7.14 -3.77
N LEU A 74 8.54 6.50 -4.03
CA LEU A 74 8.92 5.26 -3.34
C LEU A 74 9.19 5.49 -1.85
N ALA A 75 9.75 6.64 -1.47
CA ALA A 75 9.95 6.99 -0.06
C ALA A 75 8.62 7.11 0.68
N PHE A 76 7.67 7.86 0.12
CA PHE A 76 6.33 7.99 0.70
C PHE A 76 5.63 6.62 0.81
N ALA A 77 5.63 5.83 -0.27
CA ALA A 77 5.02 4.51 -0.26
C ALA A 77 5.67 3.57 0.76
N THR A 78 7.00 3.59 0.89
CA THR A 78 7.71 2.75 1.87
C THR A 78 7.31 3.11 3.30
N VAL A 79 7.23 4.41 3.63
CA VAL A 79 6.81 4.87 4.96
C VAL A 79 5.34 4.51 5.23
N HIS A 80 4.46 4.75 4.26
CA HIS A 80 3.05 4.36 4.35
C HIS A 80 2.89 2.85 4.65
N TRP A 81 3.54 1.99 3.85
CA TRP A 81 3.49 0.53 4.03
C TRP A 81 4.10 0.07 5.36
N ALA A 82 5.20 0.69 5.78
CA ALA A 82 5.82 0.37 7.07
C ALA A 82 4.90 0.71 8.24
N LEU A 83 4.27 1.89 8.23
CA LEU A 83 3.30 2.28 9.26
C LEU A 83 2.07 1.36 9.25
N HIS A 84 1.60 0.96 8.07
CA HIS A 84 0.50 0.00 7.93
C HIS A 84 0.88 -1.38 8.47
N THR A 85 2.12 -1.83 8.21
CA THR A 85 2.68 -3.06 8.80
C THR A 85 2.65 -3.01 10.32
N VAL A 86 3.04 -1.87 10.93
CA VAL A 86 2.97 -1.67 12.38
C VAL A 86 1.52 -1.73 12.88
N SER A 87 0.57 -1.15 12.15
CA SER A 87 -0.87 -1.25 12.48
C SER A 87 -1.33 -2.70 12.56
N HIS A 88 -1.02 -3.53 11.56
CA HIS A 88 -1.36 -4.96 11.55
C HIS A 88 -0.58 -5.79 12.59
N LEU A 89 0.58 -5.32 13.05
CA LEU A 89 1.28 -5.95 14.16
C LEU A 89 0.58 -5.67 15.50
N ILE A 90 0.06 -4.46 15.68
CA ILE A 90 -0.66 -4.04 16.88
C ILE A 90 -2.00 -4.75 16.99
N ASP A 91 -2.74 -4.88 15.88
CA ASP A 91 -3.99 -5.64 15.84
C ASP A 91 -4.02 -6.67 14.71
N THR A 92 -3.81 -7.92 15.08
CA THR A 92 -3.88 -9.09 14.18
C THR A 92 -5.25 -9.76 14.18
N ARG A 93 -6.25 -9.20 14.88
CA ARG A 93 -7.55 -9.84 15.07
C ARG A 93 -8.52 -9.51 13.93
N HIS A 94 -8.18 -9.98 12.74
CA HIS A 94 -9.09 -9.94 11.60
C HIS A 94 -10.36 -10.77 11.93
N HIS A 95 -11.55 -10.30 11.54
CA HIS A 95 -12.83 -11.01 11.81
C HIS A 95 -12.86 -12.43 11.24
N ALA A 96 -12.16 -12.67 10.13
CA ALA A 96 -12.01 -14.00 9.52
C ALA A 96 -11.08 -14.96 10.31
N GLY A 97 -10.39 -14.48 11.35
CA GLY A 97 -9.52 -15.26 12.22
C GLY A 97 -8.09 -14.73 12.31
N ALA A 98 -7.42 -15.02 13.43
CA ALA A 98 -6.07 -14.52 13.72
C ALA A 98 -5.02 -14.97 12.70
N THR A 99 -5.15 -16.16 12.12
CA THR A 99 -4.24 -16.63 11.05
C THR A 99 -4.27 -15.70 9.84
N VAL A 100 -5.45 -15.21 9.46
CA VAL A 100 -5.59 -14.25 8.34
C VAL A 100 -4.87 -12.96 8.70
N GLY A 101 -5.11 -12.41 9.88
CA GLY A 101 -4.43 -11.17 10.31
C GLY A 101 -2.91 -11.30 10.37
N TRP A 102 -2.36 -12.45 10.79
CA TRP A 102 -0.92 -12.70 10.73
C TRP A 102 -0.37 -12.81 9.31
N LEU A 103 -1.13 -13.40 8.38
CA LEU A 103 -0.76 -13.44 6.96
C LEU A 103 -0.76 -12.05 6.34
N GLU A 104 -1.74 -11.20 6.68
CA GLU A 104 -1.81 -9.81 6.24
C GLU A 104 -0.62 -9.00 6.76
N PHE A 105 -0.30 -9.14 8.05
CA PHE A 105 0.91 -8.55 8.63
C PHE A 105 2.18 -8.97 7.86
N ALA A 106 2.36 -10.27 7.61
CA ALA A 106 3.52 -10.78 6.90
C ALA A 106 3.58 -10.27 5.46
N ALA A 107 2.44 -10.21 4.76
CA ALA A 107 2.35 -9.68 3.41
C ALA A 107 2.73 -8.19 3.35
N LEU A 108 2.27 -7.38 4.32
CA LEU A 108 2.65 -5.97 4.44
C LEU A 108 4.13 -5.80 4.74
N ALA A 109 4.71 -6.61 5.64
CA ALA A 109 6.12 -6.56 5.97
C ALA A 109 7.01 -6.91 4.76
N ILE A 110 6.68 -7.96 4.01
CA ILE A 110 7.40 -8.35 2.79
C ILE A 110 7.29 -7.26 1.73
N SER A 111 6.09 -6.71 1.54
CA SER A 111 5.83 -5.62 0.59
C SER A 111 6.65 -4.37 0.93
N THR A 112 6.76 -4.04 2.22
CA THR A 112 7.60 -2.95 2.73
C THR A 112 9.06 -3.18 2.33
N CYS A 113 9.58 -4.41 2.45
CA CYS A 113 10.95 -4.73 2.02
C CYS A 113 11.14 -4.55 0.52
N TRP A 114 10.16 -4.93 -0.32
CA TRP A 114 10.26 -4.72 -1.77
C TRP A 114 10.29 -3.24 -2.15
N LEU A 115 9.43 -2.42 -1.53
CA LEU A 115 9.39 -0.97 -1.71
C LEU A 115 10.70 -0.31 -1.24
N ALA A 116 11.20 -0.68 -0.05
CA ALA A 116 12.46 -0.19 0.48
C ALA A 116 13.66 -0.56 -0.42
N ALA A 117 13.68 -1.78 -0.96
CA ALA A 117 14.70 -2.20 -1.91
C ALA A 117 14.63 -1.40 -3.22
N ALA A 118 13.42 -1.12 -3.74
CA ALA A 118 13.24 -0.29 -4.93
C ALA A 118 13.68 1.15 -4.68
N LEU A 119 13.34 1.72 -3.52
CA LEU A 119 13.79 3.03 -3.07
C LEU A 119 15.32 3.10 -3.01
N TRP A 120 15.95 2.15 -2.34
CA TRP A 120 17.41 2.07 -2.22
C TRP A 120 18.09 2.03 -3.60
N VAL A 121 17.61 1.15 -4.48
CA VAL A 121 18.14 1.04 -5.84
C VAL A 121 17.89 2.32 -6.64
N SER A 122 16.78 3.03 -6.42
CA SER A 122 16.50 4.31 -7.09
C SER A 122 17.36 5.46 -6.57
N ALA A 123 17.66 5.51 -5.27
CA ALA A 123 18.40 6.60 -4.64
C ALA A 123 19.91 6.51 -4.91
N THR A 124 20.46 5.30 -4.98
CA THR A 124 21.89 5.05 -5.24
C THR A 124 22.27 5.12 -6.72
N ARG A 125 21.34 5.57 -7.58
CA ARG A 125 21.50 5.68 -9.03
C ARG A 125 21.61 7.12 -9.54
N GLN A 126 21.66 8.10 -8.64
CA GLN A 126 22.02 9.47 -9.01
C GLN A 126 23.51 9.56 -9.33
#